data_AF-A0A2S8FQH8-F1
#
_entry.id   AF-A0A2S8FQH8-F1
#
_cell.length_a   1.000
_cell.length_b   1.000
_cell.length_c   1.000
_cell.angle_alpha   90.00
_cell.angle_beta   90.00
_cell.angle_gamma   90.00
#
_symmetry.space_group_name_H-M   'P 1'
#
loop_
_entity.id
_entity.type
_entity.pdbx_description
1 polymer ?
#
loop_
_entity_poly.entity_id
_entity_poly.type
_entity_poly.pdbx_seq_one_letter_code
_entity_poly.pdbx_strand_id
1 'polypeptide(L)'
;MVSLTLSFLGGQRADAQNGFGFFTYQPEQPRVSLYTTSFPYIVNDGGILLGTLQELRYTGRADKDNWHYPPHYEVQVTFKLERAILGEMPEENPLVLSSFWIRISPEEATFQPGDRIFLAHDGTLRPEKYRPMSAPWFTLATDAEIARLSRIGDLLSQDASPELSQKIIDGCFDDDPYFARWCLLVSTSLERCLDKPFLDAYKNLRAHIAPEKDVEVCWQLLQLPETHSVVFQFALRSLSFAKLSSDQERLFHETKRRRLRAIINNRSQDRDIKYYTLQDAQEILRSYSKCPIHTRLELLPLLREMLALENRPDIQNLAAGMAGEFHEDGTEESWQKVFAFYHELVPLRSTDNHPTYNYVHGFTSAAEHELKRTGKISPQVLAEFERYLVQGDKELAGRACSQLNSYIFAAKREKVAWPTLMEYLIQLRESTPHGNAKRGLKSILREHFPAESAATDTI
;
A
#
# COMPACT_ATOMS: atom_id res chain seq x y z
N MET A 1 27.85 22.31 33.48
CA MET A 1 28.79 23.36 33.06
C MET A 1 30.05 22.66 32.50
N VAL A 2 30.01 22.27 31.22
CA VAL A 2 31.19 21.95 30.38
C VAL A 2 30.80 22.36 28.96
N SER A 3 31.76 23.01 28.30
CA SER A 3 31.61 23.93 27.17
C SER A 3 31.46 23.23 25.82
N LEU A 4 30.52 23.73 25.01
CA LEU A 4 30.46 23.54 23.55
C LEU A 4 31.49 24.46 22.90
N THR A 5 32.37 23.90 22.07
CA THR A 5 33.26 24.69 21.21
C THR A 5 32.70 24.69 19.80
N LEU A 6 32.06 25.81 19.45
CA LEU A 6 31.81 26.24 18.09
C LEU A 6 33.09 26.86 17.54
N SER A 7 33.43 26.56 16.28
CA SER A 7 34.38 27.35 15.50
C SER A 7 33.74 27.68 14.16
N PHE A 8 33.31 28.94 14.06
CA PHE A 8 32.88 29.63 12.86
C PHE A 8 34.08 30.30 12.19
N LEU A 9 34.15 30.25 10.87
CA LEU A 9 34.76 31.26 9.99
C LEU A 9 34.19 30.97 8.58
N GLY A 10 33.45 31.82 7.89
CA GLY A 10 32.94 33.17 8.10
C GLY A 10 32.45 33.66 6.72
N GLY A 11 31.48 34.58 6.66
CA GLY A 11 31.05 35.18 5.39
C GLY A 11 29.62 35.72 5.32
N GLN A 12 29.33 36.72 6.14
CA GLN A 12 28.42 37.87 5.90
C GLN A 12 26.98 37.68 5.38
N ARG A 13 26.05 38.25 6.18
CA ARG A 13 24.73 38.73 5.77
C ARG A 13 24.86 39.82 4.69
N ALA A 14 24.12 39.68 3.61
CA ALA A 14 23.64 40.78 2.78
C ALA A 14 22.15 40.55 2.50
N ASP A 15 21.31 41.40 3.07
CA ASP A 15 19.95 41.64 2.59
C ASP A 15 20.05 42.29 1.20
N ALA A 16 19.47 41.68 0.16
CA ALA A 16 18.91 42.38 -1.01
C ALA A 16 18.35 41.39 -2.06
N GLN A 17 17.05 41.50 -2.28
CA GLN A 17 16.32 41.45 -3.56
C GLN A 17 17.03 40.90 -4.82
N ASN A 18 16.31 39.98 -5.50
CA ASN A 18 16.43 39.61 -6.92
C ASN A 18 17.79 39.11 -7.43
N GLY A 19 17.86 37.82 -7.77
CA GLY A 19 18.89 37.32 -8.68
C GLY A 19 19.07 35.82 -8.60
N PHE A 20 18.77 35.14 -9.70
CA PHE A 20 19.16 33.74 -9.92
C PHE A 20 20.67 33.57 -9.70
N GLY A 21 21.05 32.92 -8.61
CA GLY A 21 22.43 32.57 -8.28
C GLY A 21 22.67 31.08 -8.52
N PHE A 22 23.41 30.77 -9.57
CA PHE A 22 23.83 29.43 -9.96
C PHE A 22 24.70 28.81 -8.86
N PHE A 23 24.27 27.67 -8.30
CA PHE A 23 25.20 26.74 -7.65
C PHE A 23 25.92 25.97 -8.74
N THR A 24 27.19 26.29 -8.97
CA THR A 24 28.11 25.46 -9.75
C THR A 24 28.48 24.23 -8.91
N TYR A 25 27.69 23.16 -9.05
CA TYR A 25 28.07 21.82 -8.61
C TYR A 25 29.11 21.27 -9.60
N GLN A 26 30.35 21.09 -9.17
CA GLN A 26 31.30 20.25 -9.89
C GLN A 26 30.88 18.79 -9.68
N PRO A 27 30.58 18.01 -10.74
CA PRO A 27 30.06 16.66 -10.57
C PRO A 27 31.21 15.69 -10.27
N GLU A 28 31.50 15.48 -8.99
CA GLU A 28 31.89 14.14 -8.56
C GLU A 28 30.75 13.18 -8.96
N GLN A 29 31.09 12.02 -9.53
CA GLN A 29 30.13 11.10 -10.15
C GLN A 29 28.85 10.91 -9.31
N PRO A 30 27.65 10.95 -9.93
CA PRO A 30 26.41 10.76 -9.19
C PRO A 30 26.42 9.41 -8.47
N ARG A 31 26.23 9.42 -7.16
CA ARG A 31 26.13 8.21 -6.33
C ARG A 31 24.85 7.48 -6.67
N VAL A 32 24.97 6.19 -6.95
CA VAL A 32 23.88 5.33 -7.44
C VAL A 32 23.31 4.51 -6.30
N SER A 33 21.99 4.54 -6.13
CA SER A 33 21.28 3.72 -5.13
C SER A 33 20.06 3.03 -5.75
N LEU A 34 19.82 1.76 -5.43
CA LEU A 34 18.70 0.99 -5.98
C LEU A 34 17.87 0.27 -4.93
N TYR A 35 16.62 0.05 -5.35
CA TYR A 35 15.56 -0.67 -4.67
C TYR A 35 15.94 -2.12 -4.36
N THR A 36 15.73 -2.49 -3.11
CA THR A 36 15.47 -3.86 -2.69
C THR A 36 13.96 -4.06 -2.65
N THR A 37 13.41 -4.96 -3.46
CA THR A 37 12.18 -5.70 -3.09
C THR A 37 11.88 -6.86 -4.05
N SER A 38 11.91 -8.06 -3.47
CA SER A 38 10.93 -9.16 -3.60
C SER A 38 10.69 -9.86 -4.95
N PHE A 39 11.07 -11.15 -4.93
CA PHE A 39 10.51 -12.34 -5.61
C PHE A 39 11.14 -12.78 -6.95
N PRO A 40 11.76 -13.99 -7.03
CA PRO A 40 12.15 -14.63 -8.28
C PRO A 40 10.92 -14.96 -9.16
N TYR A 41 10.44 -13.99 -9.93
CA TYR A 41 9.80 -14.29 -11.20
C TYR A 41 10.82 -15.00 -12.10
N ILE A 42 10.56 -16.26 -12.40
CA ILE A 42 11.32 -16.98 -13.42
C ILE A 42 11.05 -16.29 -14.74
N VAL A 43 12.13 -15.85 -15.37
CA VAL A 43 12.13 -15.45 -16.77
C VAL A 43 12.28 -16.73 -17.56
N ASN A 44 11.33 -17.03 -18.45
CA ASN A 44 11.19 -18.36 -19.07
C ASN A 44 12.43 -18.87 -19.80
N ASP A 45 13.31 -17.96 -20.25
CA ASP A 45 14.58 -18.26 -20.93
C ASP A 45 15.79 -17.60 -20.22
N GLY A 46 15.60 -17.09 -19.01
CA GLY A 46 16.56 -16.27 -18.29
C GLY A 46 17.04 -16.85 -16.96
N GLY A 47 17.88 -16.11 -16.27
CA GLY A 47 18.59 -16.60 -15.08
C GLY A 47 18.85 -15.50 -14.06
N ILE A 48 19.35 -15.92 -12.90
CA ILE A 48 19.86 -15.03 -11.86
C ILE A 48 21.35 -15.33 -11.69
N LEU A 49 22.17 -14.34 -12.00
CA LEU A 49 23.61 -14.41 -11.83
C LEU A 49 24.00 -13.72 -10.53
N LEU A 50 25.01 -14.26 -9.85
CA LEU A 50 25.68 -13.62 -8.73
C LEU A 50 27.07 -13.20 -9.19
N GLY A 51 27.41 -11.94 -8.97
CA GLY A 51 28.73 -11.42 -9.32
C GLY A 51 29.19 -10.32 -8.39
N THR A 52 30.47 -10.00 -8.43
CA THR A 52 31.05 -8.88 -7.72
C THR A 52 31.15 -7.68 -8.66
N LEU A 53 30.58 -6.53 -8.28
CA LEU A 53 30.72 -5.27 -8.99
C LEU A 53 32.20 -4.89 -9.06
N GLN A 54 32.76 -4.79 -10.27
CA GLN A 54 34.13 -4.36 -10.48
C GLN A 54 34.17 -2.86 -10.78
N GLU A 55 33.21 -2.39 -11.58
CA GLU A 55 33.21 -1.02 -12.06
C GLU A 55 31.80 -0.55 -12.40
N LEU A 56 31.49 0.69 -12.02
CA LEU A 56 30.25 1.40 -12.33
C LEU A 56 30.62 2.77 -12.88
N ARG A 57 30.27 3.06 -14.15
CA ARG A 57 30.59 4.33 -14.82
C ARG A 57 29.33 4.98 -15.35
N TYR A 58 29.13 6.25 -15.04
CA TYR A 58 28.06 7.05 -15.64
C TYR A 58 28.35 7.39 -17.11
N THR A 59 27.40 7.11 -18.01
CA THR A 59 27.58 7.38 -19.45
C THR A 59 27.31 8.84 -19.82
N GLY A 60 26.79 9.65 -18.89
CA GLY A 60 26.42 11.05 -19.17
C GLY A 60 24.94 11.26 -19.50
N ARG A 61 24.15 10.18 -19.69
CA ARG A 61 22.72 10.28 -20.00
C ARG A 61 21.82 10.10 -18.77
N ALA A 62 20.88 11.03 -18.59
CA ALA A 62 19.81 10.92 -17.60
C ALA A 62 18.45 10.98 -18.30
N ASP A 63 17.55 10.07 -17.94
CA ASP A 63 16.16 10.09 -18.37
C ASP A 63 15.41 11.08 -17.47
N LYS A 64 15.12 12.24 -18.05
CA LYS A 64 14.43 13.35 -17.39
C LYS A 64 12.96 13.45 -17.78
N ASP A 65 12.48 12.60 -18.68
CA ASP A 65 11.13 12.70 -19.23
C ASP A 65 10.06 12.11 -18.28
N ASN A 66 10.49 11.52 -17.16
CA ASN A 66 9.61 10.90 -16.18
C ASN A 66 9.47 11.76 -14.90
N TRP A 67 8.71 12.86 -14.98
CA TRP A 67 8.53 13.86 -13.91
C TRP A 67 8.00 13.31 -12.56
N HIS A 68 7.51 12.08 -12.51
CA HIS A 68 6.93 11.48 -11.30
C HIS A 68 7.87 10.52 -10.56
N TYR A 69 9.10 10.30 -11.06
CA TYR A 69 10.07 9.39 -10.45
C TYR A 69 11.45 10.08 -10.32
N PRO A 70 12.29 9.67 -9.35
CA PRO A 70 13.70 10.04 -9.34
C PRO A 70 14.35 9.76 -10.71
N PRO A 71 15.30 10.60 -11.15
CA PRO A 71 15.92 10.45 -12.46
C PRO A 71 16.60 9.08 -12.58
N HIS A 72 16.45 8.47 -13.76
CA HIS A 72 17.21 7.27 -14.13
C HIS A 72 18.46 7.70 -14.88
N TYR A 73 19.56 6.99 -14.67
CA TYR A 73 20.85 7.29 -15.24
C TYR A 73 21.35 6.08 -16.00
N GLU A 74 21.84 6.32 -17.20
CA GLU A 74 22.51 5.27 -17.97
C GLU A 74 23.95 5.12 -17.45
N VAL A 75 24.32 3.88 -17.17
CA VAL A 75 25.65 3.50 -16.74
C VAL A 75 26.20 2.38 -17.60
N GLN A 76 27.52 2.29 -17.62
CA GLN A 76 28.25 1.10 -17.96
C GLN A 76 28.60 0.38 -16.66
N VAL A 77 28.37 -0.93 -16.60
CA VAL A 77 28.69 -1.74 -15.42
C VAL A 77 29.50 -2.96 -15.80
N THR A 78 30.51 -3.28 -14.99
CA THR A 78 31.34 -4.47 -15.15
C THR A 78 31.24 -5.34 -13.90
N PHE A 79 30.93 -6.62 -14.10
CA PHE A 79 30.82 -7.61 -13.04
C PHE A 79 31.78 -8.75 -13.26
N LYS A 80 32.47 -9.15 -12.20
CA LYS A 80 33.10 -10.46 -12.16
C LYS A 80 32.03 -11.45 -11.73
N LEU A 81 31.59 -12.30 -12.63
CA LEU A 81 30.58 -13.29 -12.32
C LEU A 81 31.19 -14.37 -11.39
N GLU A 82 30.49 -14.68 -10.31
CA GLU A 82 30.87 -15.70 -9.34
C GLU A 82 30.23 -17.05 -9.72
N ARG A 83 28.92 -17.04 -9.99
CA ARG A 83 28.13 -18.22 -10.42
C ARG A 83 26.76 -17.83 -10.94
N ALA A 84 26.13 -18.73 -11.69
CA ALA A 84 24.68 -18.70 -11.91
C ALA A 84 23.98 -19.31 -10.68
N ILE A 85 23.03 -18.57 -10.11
CA ILE A 85 22.15 -19.05 -9.04
C ILE A 85 20.94 -19.77 -9.64
N LEU A 86 20.41 -19.22 -10.73
CA LEU A 86 19.40 -19.83 -11.59
C LEU A 86 19.80 -19.64 -13.05
N GLY A 87 19.54 -20.63 -13.89
CA GLY A 87 19.91 -20.59 -15.31
C GLY A 87 21.38 -20.92 -15.58
N GLU A 88 21.82 -20.69 -16.81
CA GLU A 88 23.18 -21.01 -17.25
C GLU A 88 24.15 -19.85 -16.99
N MET A 89 25.41 -20.21 -16.79
CA MET A 89 26.50 -19.24 -16.65
C MET A 89 26.89 -18.70 -18.03
N PRO A 90 26.97 -17.38 -18.22
CA PRO A 90 27.49 -16.79 -19.45
C PRO A 90 28.95 -17.20 -19.69
N GLU A 91 29.32 -17.36 -20.96
CA GLU A 91 30.72 -17.59 -21.36
C GLU A 91 31.61 -16.38 -21.06
N GLU A 92 31.05 -15.17 -21.10
CA GLU A 92 31.75 -13.93 -20.83
C GLU A 92 31.91 -13.66 -19.33
N ASN A 93 33.14 -13.60 -18.85
CA ASN A 93 33.49 -13.21 -17.48
C ASN A 93 34.87 -12.50 -17.46
N PRO A 94 34.96 -11.21 -17.10
CA PRO A 94 33.90 -10.37 -16.55
C PRO A 94 32.82 -10.00 -17.57
N LEU A 95 31.59 -9.89 -17.09
CA LEU A 95 30.44 -9.44 -17.87
C LEU A 95 30.42 -7.90 -17.90
N VAL A 96 30.39 -7.32 -19.09
CA VAL A 96 30.33 -5.87 -19.29
C VAL A 96 28.98 -5.48 -19.88
N LEU A 97 28.17 -4.76 -19.11
CA LEU A 97 26.91 -4.17 -19.57
C LEU A 97 27.18 -2.73 -20.02
N SER A 98 27.27 -2.51 -21.33
CA SER A 98 27.68 -1.21 -21.91
C SER A 98 26.62 -0.10 -21.79
N SER A 99 25.35 -0.46 -21.59
CA SER A 99 24.25 0.48 -21.34
C SER A 99 23.24 -0.20 -20.42
N PHE A 100 23.12 0.32 -19.21
CA PHE A 100 22.20 -0.16 -18.18
C PHE A 100 21.59 1.03 -17.45
N TRP A 101 20.28 1.03 -17.24
CA TRP A 101 19.60 2.16 -16.61
C TRP A 101 19.33 1.87 -15.14
N ILE A 102 19.81 2.75 -14.27
CA ILE A 102 19.63 2.67 -12.82
C ILE A 102 18.90 3.89 -12.29
N ARG A 103 18.01 3.67 -11.34
CA ARG A 103 17.42 4.76 -10.56
C ARG A 103 18.43 5.24 -9.52
N ILE A 104 18.36 6.51 -9.12
CA ILE A 104 19.16 7.05 -8.01
C ILE A 104 18.20 7.64 -6.96
N SER A 105 18.22 7.09 -5.75
CA SER A 105 17.51 7.63 -4.59
C SER A 105 18.50 8.19 -3.55
N PRO A 106 18.33 9.41 -3.03
CA PRO A 106 19.24 10.01 -2.05
C PRO A 106 19.33 9.27 -0.70
N GLU A 107 18.37 8.40 -0.39
CA GLU A 107 18.16 7.80 0.94
C GLU A 107 18.61 6.33 1.03
N GLU A 108 19.15 5.73 -0.03
CA GLU A 108 19.38 4.28 -0.15
C GLU A 108 20.87 3.91 -0.33
N ALA A 109 21.20 2.65 -0.02
CA ALA A 109 22.56 2.09 -0.06
C ALA A 109 23.23 2.34 -1.43
N THR A 110 24.45 2.88 -1.40
CA THR A 110 25.23 3.20 -2.60
C THR A 110 26.07 2.00 -3.01
N PHE A 111 25.96 1.54 -4.27
CA PHE A 111 26.82 0.47 -4.79
C PHE A 111 28.27 0.93 -4.90
N GLN A 112 29.19 0.05 -4.52
CA GLN A 112 30.63 0.26 -4.61
C GLN A 112 31.29 -0.93 -5.33
N PRO A 113 32.38 -0.67 -6.07
CA PRO A 113 33.28 -1.75 -6.46
C PRO A 113 33.62 -2.64 -5.27
N GLY A 114 33.41 -3.95 -5.42
CA GLY A 114 33.54 -4.96 -4.35
C GLY A 114 32.20 -5.49 -3.83
N ASP A 115 31.09 -4.81 -4.08
CA ASP A 115 29.77 -5.30 -3.67
C ASP A 115 29.36 -6.55 -4.45
N ARG A 116 28.70 -7.48 -3.76
CA ARG A 116 28.07 -8.65 -4.40
C ARG A 116 26.68 -8.27 -4.89
N ILE A 117 26.37 -8.65 -6.10
CA ILE A 117 25.17 -8.23 -6.82
C ILE A 117 24.48 -9.43 -7.43
N PHE A 118 23.15 -9.50 -7.27
CA PHE A 118 22.30 -10.28 -8.16
C PHE A 118 22.04 -9.50 -9.44
N LEU A 119 22.16 -10.19 -10.57
CA LEU A 119 21.75 -9.73 -11.89
C LEU A 119 20.75 -10.75 -12.46
N ALA A 120 19.49 -10.38 -12.53
CA ALA A 120 18.52 -11.15 -13.33
C ALA A 120 18.70 -10.83 -14.82
N HIS A 121 18.44 -11.79 -15.71
CA HIS A 121 18.43 -11.56 -17.15
C HIS A 121 17.34 -12.40 -17.82
N ASP A 122 16.96 -12.06 -19.05
CA ASP A 122 15.86 -12.68 -19.81
C ASP A 122 16.34 -13.65 -20.89
N GLY A 123 17.54 -14.21 -20.72
CA GLY A 123 18.22 -14.98 -21.76
C GLY A 123 18.96 -14.12 -22.79
N THR A 124 18.76 -12.78 -22.77
CA THR A 124 19.55 -11.86 -23.58
C THR A 124 20.34 -10.88 -22.72
N LEU A 125 21.65 -11.07 -22.61
CA LEU A 125 22.56 -10.10 -21.98
C LEU A 125 22.98 -9.00 -22.98
N ARG A 126 22.02 -8.50 -23.79
CA ARG A 126 22.33 -7.53 -24.85
C ARG A 126 22.26 -6.10 -24.31
N PRO A 127 23.30 -5.27 -24.50
CA PRO A 127 23.38 -3.90 -23.96
C PRO A 127 22.25 -2.95 -24.38
N GLU A 128 21.57 -3.21 -25.49
CA GLU A 128 20.68 -2.23 -26.14
C GLU A 128 19.20 -2.31 -25.70
N LYS A 129 18.82 -3.28 -24.84
CA LYS A 129 17.40 -3.57 -24.53
C LYS A 129 16.96 -3.27 -23.10
N TYR A 130 17.84 -2.94 -22.18
CA TYR A 130 17.48 -2.67 -20.78
C TYR A 130 16.91 -1.26 -20.61
N ARG A 131 15.65 -1.06 -20.99
CA ARG A 131 14.93 0.22 -20.80
C ARG A 131 14.57 0.47 -19.33
N PRO A 132 14.31 1.74 -18.93
CA PRO A 132 14.03 2.17 -17.55
C PRO A 132 12.85 1.47 -16.85
N MET A 133 11.95 0.82 -17.61
CA MET A 133 10.78 0.12 -17.06
C MET A 133 11.01 -1.37 -16.77
N SER A 134 12.14 -1.93 -17.18
CA SER A 134 12.37 -3.37 -17.22
C SER A 134 13.78 -3.75 -16.79
N ALA A 135 14.45 -2.92 -15.99
CA ALA A 135 15.75 -3.29 -15.44
C ALA A 135 15.57 -4.57 -14.60
N PRO A 136 16.06 -5.72 -15.08
CA PRO A 136 16.02 -6.93 -14.28
C PRO A 136 16.89 -6.70 -13.05
N TRP A 137 16.52 -7.33 -11.93
CA TRP A 137 17.04 -6.98 -10.61
C TRP A 137 18.56 -6.89 -10.59
N PHE A 138 19.02 -5.66 -10.44
CA PHE A 138 20.40 -5.32 -10.15
C PHE A 138 20.41 -4.83 -8.70
N THR A 139 20.69 -5.75 -7.77
CA THR A 139 20.49 -5.51 -6.34
C THR A 139 21.58 -6.13 -5.49
N LEU A 140 21.89 -5.52 -4.35
CA LEU A 140 22.87 -6.06 -3.40
C LEU A 140 22.48 -7.47 -2.98
N ALA A 141 23.43 -8.40 -3.04
CA ALA A 141 23.21 -9.78 -2.67
C ALA A 141 23.62 -10.00 -1.20
N THR A 142 22.63 -10.12 -0.31
CA THR A 142 22.89 -10.50 1.09
C THR A 142 23.10 -12.01 1.22
N ASP A 143 23.83 -12.46 2.24
CA ASP A 143 24.08 -13.89 2.46
C ASP A 143 22.77 -14.69 2.65
N ALA A 144 21.76 -14.08 3.30
CA ALA A 144 20.44 -14.68 3.47
C ALA A 144 19.71 -14.88 2.12
N GLU A 145 19.75 -13.88 1.24
CA GLU A 145 19.15 -14.00 -0.09
C GLU A 145 19.90 -14.99 -0.98
N ILE A 146 21.23 -15.04 -0.88
CA ILE A 146 22.06 -16.02 -1.59
C ILE A 146 21.67 -17.43 -1.15
N ALA A 147 21.59 -17.68 0.16
CA ALA A 147 21.18 -18.98 0.70
C ALA A 147 19.77 -19.36 0.23
N ARG A 148 18.81 -18.43 0.30
CA ARG A 148 17.43 -18.63 -0.16
C ARG A 148 17.36 -19.00 -1.65
N LEU A 149 17.99 -18.23 -2.51
CA LEU A 149 17.93 -18.44 -3.96
C LEU A 149 18.69 -19.71 -4.37
N SER A 150 19.78 -20.07 -3.69
CA SER A 150 20.43 -21.37 -3.90
C SER A 150 19.50 -22.53 -3.55
N ARG A 151 18.79 -22.48 -2.42
CA ARG A 151 17.77 -23.50 -2.06
C ARG A 151 16.68 -23.63 -3.12
N ILE A 152 16.23 -22.51 -3.69
CA ILE A 152 15.25 -22.49 -4.79
C ILE A 152 15.83 -23.17 -6.04
N GLY A 153 17.07 -22.86 -6.42
CA GLY A 153 17.77 -23.48 -7.54
C GLY A 153 17.89 -25.00 -7.39
N ASP A 154 18.28 -25.46 -6.20
CA ASP A 154 18.39 -26.89 -5.89
C ASP A 154 17.05 -27.62 -6.04
N LEU A 155 15.93 -26.99 -5.66
CA LEU A 155 14.58 -27.55 -5.85
C LEU A 155 14.19 -27.57 -7.32
N LEU A 156 14.48 -26.52 -8.07
CA LEU A 156 14.17 -26.43 -9.51
C LEU A 156 14.94 -27.44 -10.36
N SER A 157 16.13 -27.85 -9.91
CA SER A 157 16.93 -28.89 -10.60
C SER A 157 16.49 -30.32 -10.35
N GLN A 158 15.55 -30.55 -9.42
CA GLN A 158 15.08 -31.90 -9.09
C GLN A 158 13.96 -32.35 -10.04
N ASP A 159 13.97 -33.64 -10.37
CA ASP A 159 12.87 -34.25 -11.12
C ASP A 159 11.57 -34.28 -10.31
N ALA A 160 10.45 -34.17 -11.02
CA ALA A 160 9.12 -34.24 -10.41
C ALA A 160 8.94 -35.56 -9.64
N SER A 161 8.68 -35.45 -8.34
CA SER A 161 8.49 -36.59 -7.44
C SER A 161 7.58 -36.21 -6.27
N PRO A 162 6.90 -37.19 -5.63
CA PRO A 162 6.13 -36.95 -4.41
C PRO A 162 6.98 -36.32 -3.30
N GLU A 163 8.24 -36.73 -3.16
CA GLU A 163 9.19 -36.21 -2.17
C GLU A 163 9.50 -34.73 -2.44
N LEU A 164 9.68 -34.33 -3.70
CA LEU A 164 9.90 -32.94 -4.07
C LEU A 164 8.67 -32.08 -3.76
N SER A 165 7.48 -32.54 -4.13
CA SER A 165 6.25 -31.84 -3.78
C SER A 165 6.05 -31.72 -2.27
N GLN A 166 6.41 -32.74 -1.49
CA GLN A 166 6.38 -32.66 -0.03
C GLN A 166 7.38 -31.63 0.50
N LYS A 167 8.60 -31.53 -0.05
CA LYS A 167 9.56 -30.47 0.31
C LYS A 167 9.00 -29.06 0.05
N ILE A 168 8.21 -28.87 -1.00
CA ILE A 168 7.54 -27.59 -1.27
C ILE A 168 6.50 -27.30 -0.19
N ILE A 169 5.67 -28.29 0.16
CA ILE A 169 4.66 -28.14 1.23
C ILE A 169 5.31 -27.83 2.58
N ASP A 170 6.37 -28.55 2.95
CA ASP A 170 7.11 -28.32 4.19
C ASP A 170 7.78 -26.94 4.17
N GLY A 171 8.29 -26.52 3.01
CA GLY A 171 8.88 -25.21 2.80
C GLY A 171 7.92 -24.04 3.03
N CYS A 172 6.59 -24.24 2.94
CA CYS A 172 5.61 -23.21 3.27
C CYS A 172 5.64 -22.77 4.74
N PHE A 173 6.29 -23.54 5.62
CA PHE A 173 6.47 -23.26 7.05
C PHE A 173 7.91 -22.89 7.42
N ASP A 174 8.75 -22.55 6.44
CA ASP A 174 10.16 -22.23 6.66
C ASP A 174 10.37 -20.96 7.49
N ASP A 175 11.45 -20.95 8.27
CA ASP A 175 11.86 -19.79 9.07
C ASP A 175 12.22 -18.57 8.20
N ASP A 176 12.62 -18.77 6.94
CA ASP A 176 12.74 -17.69 5.96
C ASP A 176 11.36 -17.38 5.33
N PRO A 177 10.72 -16.25 5.70
CA PRO A 177 9.36 -15.97 5.29
C PRO A 177 9.21 -15.70 3.79
N TYR A 178 10.31 -15.31 3.11
CA TYR A 178 10.29 -15.10 1.67
C TYR A 178 10.46 -16.42 0.90
N PHE A 179 11.22 -17.37 1.46
CA PHE A 179 11.24 -18.74 0.95
C PHE A 179 9.87 -19.40 1.13
N ALA A 180 9.28 -19.31 2.32
CA ALA A 180 7.96 -19.84 2.61
C ALA A 180 6.87 -19.28 1.69
N ARG A 181 6.88 -17.96 1.46
CA ARG A 181 5.95 -17.34 0.49
C ARG A 181 6.20 -17.82 -0.94
N TRP A 182 7.45 -18.12 -1.33
CA TRP A 182 7.73 -18.70 -2.65
C TRP A 182 7.21 -20.13 -2.76
N CYS A 183 7.38 -20.95 -1.73
CA CYS A 183 6.78 -22.30 -1.69
C CYS A 183 5.26 -22.24 -1.82
N LEU A 184 4.58 -21.31 -1.13
CA LEU A 184 3.14 -21.08 -1.29
C LEU A 184 2.74 -20.64 -2.70
N LEU A 185 3.54 -19.78 -3.31
CA LEU A 185 3.31 -19.34 -4.69
C LEU A 185 3.45 -20.49 -5.68
N VAL A 186 4.38 -21.42 -5.44
CA VAL A 186 4.56 -22.63 -6.25
C VAL A 186 3.43 -23.63 -6.01
N SER A 187 2.99 -23.81 -4.77
CA SER A 187 1.91 -24.74 -4.42
C SER A 187 0.54 -24.28 -4.88
N THR A 188 0.38 -22.98 -5.17
CA THR A 188 -0.96 -22.40 -5.34
C THR A 188 -1.77 -23.03 -6.47
N SER A 189 -3.00 -23.40 -6.17
CA SER A 189 -3.94 -23.90 -7.17
C SER A 189 -4.64 -22.79 -7.97
N LEU A 190 -4.41 -21.52 -7.63
CA LEU A 190 -5.07 -20.37 -8.26
C LEU A 190 -4.39 -19.94 -9.56
N GLU A 191 -4.41 -20.83 -10.55
CA GLU A 191 -3.79 -20.64 -11.88
C GLU A 191 -4.26 -19.37 -12.62
N ARG A 192 -5.49 -18.92 -12.35
CA ARG A 192 -6.08 -17.72 -12.99
C ARG A 192 -5.37 -16.42 -12.62
N CYS A 193 -4.57 -16.43 -11.55
CA CYS A 193 -3.85 -15.26 -11.07
C CYS A 193 -2.38 -15.25 -11.52
N LEU A 194 -1.93 -16.28 -12.25
CA LEU A 194 -0.55 -16.47 -12.66
C LEU A 194 -0.48 -16.58 -14.18
N ASP A 195 0.51 -15.92 -14.78
CA ASP A 195 0.72 -16.03 -16.22
C ASP A 195 1.12 -17.46 -16.58
N LYS A 196 0.62 -17.97 -17.71
CA LYS A 196 0.91 -19.33 -18.20
C LYS A 196 2.40 -19.71 -18.14
N PRO A 197 3.36 -18.84 -18.51
CA PRO A 197 4.77 -19.21 -18.46
C PRO A 197 5.30 -19.44 -17.04
N PHE A 198 4.76 -18.72 -16.04
CA PHE A 198 5.04 -18.98 -14.64
C PHE A 198 4.59 -20.38 -14.23
N LEU A 199 3.36 -20.76 -14.61
CA LEU A 199 2.82 -22.09 -14.33
C LEU A 199 3.66 -23.20 -14.98
N ASP A 200 4.11 -22.97 -16.21
CA ASP A 200 4.95 -23.91 -16.96
C ASP A 200 6.34 -24.09 -16.30
N ALA A 201 6.94 -23.01 -15.79
CA ALA A 201 8.25 -23.04 -15.13
C ALA A 201 8.25 -23.87 -13.82
N TYR A 202 7.14 -23.88 -13.08
CA TYR A 202 7.04 -24.54 -11.79
C TYR A 202 6.22 -25.84 -11.81
N LYS A 203 5.73 -26.27 -12.98
CA LYS A 203 4.85 -27.44 -13.12
C LYS A 203 5.40 -28.70 -12.46
N ASN A 204 6.71 -28.93 -12.52
CA ASN A 204 7.37 -30.10 -11.96
C ASN A 204 7.29 -30.12 -10.43
N LEU A 205 7.43 -28.95 -9.78
CA LEU A 205 7.39 -28.82 -8.33
C LEU A 205 6.01 -29.12 -7.75
N ARG A 206 4.95 -28.74 -8.50
CA ARG A 206 3.55 -28.89 -8.07
C ARG A 206 2.84 -30.12 -8.63
N ALA A 207 3.52 -30.95 -9.43
CA ALA A 207 2.91 -32.05 -10.15
C ALA A 207 2.14 -33.05 -9.25
N HIS A 208 2.54 -33.18 -7.99
CA HIS A 208 1.92 -34.08 -7.01
C HIS A 208 1.20 -33.35 -5.86
N ILE A 209 0.99 -32.03 -5.98
CA ILE A 209 0.27 -31.24 -4.98
C ILE A 209 -1.21 -31.16 -5.38
N ALA A 210 -2.07 -31.83 -4.62
CA ALA A 210 -3.51 -31.71 -4.80
C ALA A 210 -4.00 -30.31 -4.37
N PRO A 211 -4.99 -29.70 -5.06
CA PRO A 211 -5.52 -28.38 -4.69
C PRO A 211 -6.01 -28.30 -3.24
N GLU A 212 -6.56 -29.38 -2.71
CA GLU A 212 -7.04 -29.46 -1.32
C GLU A 212 -5.89 -29.30 -0.32
N LYS A 213 -4.69 -29.76 -0.68
CA LYS A 213 -3.51 -29.65 0.19
C LYS A 213 -3.01 -28.21 0.28
N ASP A 214 -3.05 -27.45 -0.82
CA ASP A 214 -2.73 -26.02 -0.83
C ASP A 214 -3.67 -25.22 0.09
N VAL A 215 -4.98 -25.51 0.01
CA VAL A 215 -5.99 -24.91 0.88
C VAL A 215 -5.76 -25.28 2.35
N GLU A 216 -5.42 -26.54 2.64
CA GLU A 216 -5.08 -27.01 4.00
C GLU A 216 -3.88 -26.25 4.58
N VAL A 217 -2.80 -26.09 3.81
CA VAL A 217 -1.60 -25.34 4.22
C VAL A 217 -1.94 -23.88 4.50
N CYS A 218 -2.72 -23.24 3.64
CA CYS A 218 -3.17 -21.87 3.87
C CYS A 218 -3.95 -21.75 5.19
N TRP A 219 -4.83 -22.70 5.49
CA TRP A 219 -5.54 -22.74 6.77
C TRP A 219 -4.61 -22.88 7.97
N GLN A 220 -3.66 -23.81 7.91
CA GLN A 220 -2.67 -24.01 8.97
C GLN A 220 -1.89 -22.72 9.24
N LEU A 221 -1.37 -22.08 8.18
CA LEU A 221 -0.59 -20.84 8.31
C LEU A 221 -1.40 -19.68 8.90
N LEU A 222 -2.65 -19.50 8.50
CA LEU A 222 -3.48 -18.45 9.11
C LEU A 222 -3.83 -18.76 10.58
N GLN A 223 -3.82 -20.03 10.96
CA GLN A 223 -4.10 -20.45 12.32
C GLN A 223 -2.90 -20.31 13.27
N LEU A 224 -1.67 -20.29 12.75
CA LEU A 224 -0.44 -20.08 13.52
C LEU A 224 -0.22 -18.58 13.85
N PRO A 225 -0.17 -18.19 15.14
CA PRO A 225 0.06 -16.80 15.54
C PRO A 225 1.37 -16.18 15.04
N GLU A 226 2.42 -17.00 14.97
CA GLU A 226 3.80 -16.65 14.61
C GLU A 226 4.02 -16.48 13.09
N THR A 227 3.04 -16.82 12.26
CA THR A 227 3.16 -16.68 10.81
C THR A 227 3.53 -15.25 10.42
N HIS A 228 4.64 -15.14 9.69
CA HIS A 228 5.17 -13.87 9.21
C HIS A 228 4.18 -13.19 8.25
N SER A 229 4.12 -11.85 8.29
CA SER A 229 3.15 -11.03 7.55
C SER A 229 3.08 -11.35 6.05
N VAL A 230 4.22 -11.51 5.37
CA VAL A 230 4.24 -11.80 3.91
C VAL A 230 3.63 -13.16 3.57
N VAL A 231 3.77 -14.15 4.46
CA VAL A 231 3.21 -15.51 4.33
C VAL A 231 1.72 -15.48 4.66
N PHE A 232 1.37 -14.81 5.77
CA PHE A 232 0.00 -14.60 6.21
C PHE A 232 -0.85 -13.92 5.12
N GLN A 233 -0.38 -12.81 4.54
CA GLN A 233 -1.07 -12.09 3.49
C GLN A 233 -1.29 -12.95 2.24
N PHE A 234 -0.32 -13.80 1.88
CA PHE A 234 -0.47 -14.71 0.75
C PHE A 234 -1.58 -15.73 1.03
N ALA A 235 -1.52 -16.44 2.16
CA ALA A 235 -2.54 -17.41 2.55
C ALA A 235 -3.94 -16.77 2.67
N LEU A 236 -4.02 -15.55 3.21
CA LEU A 236 -5.25 -14.77 3.32
C LEU A 236 -5.86 -14.47 1.95
N ARG A 237 -5.04 -14.03 0.97
CA ARG A 237 -5.49 -13.80 -0.40
C ARG A 237 -5.97 -15.09 -1.06
N SER A 238 -5.19 -16.17 -0.93
CA SER A 238 -5.54 -17.47 -1.51
C SER A 238 -6.91 -17.95 -1.02
N LEU A 239 -7.16 -17.94 0.29
CA LEU A 239 -8.46 -18.33 0.84
C LEU A 239 -9.58 -17.34 0.50
N SER A 240 -9.29 -16.05 0.30
CA SER A 240 -10.30 -15.06 -0.12
C SER A 240 -10.80 -15.26 -1.56
N PHE A 241 -10.07 -16.03 -2.38
CA PHE A 241 -10.50 -16.44 -3.72
C PHE A 241 -11.07 -17.86 -3.76
N ALA A 242 -10.91 -18.64 -2.68
CA ALA A 242 -11.46 -19.98 -2.57
C ALA A 242 -12.97 -19.94 -2.31
N LYS A 243 -13.68 -20.99 -2.77
CA LYS A 243 -15.08 -21.19 -2.40
C LYS A 243 -15.14 -21.87 -1.04
N LEU A 244 -15.44 -21.09 0.00
CA LEU A 244 -15.52 -21.57 1.38
C LEU A 244 -16.95 -22.04 1.71
N SER A 245 -17.06 -23.08 2.54
CA SER A 245 -18.32 -23.45 3.21
C SER A 245 -18.65 -22.48 4.34
N SER A 246 -19.89 -22.47 4.85
CA SER A 246 -20.30 -21.56 5.93
C SER A 246 -19.45 -21.70 7.20
N ASP A 247 -19.08 -22.93 7.58
CA ASP A 247 -18.18 -23.16 8.73
C ASP A 247 -16.78 -22.60 8.48
N GLN A 248 -16.28 -22.74 7.26
CA GLN A 248 -15.00 -22.17 6.84
C GLN A 248 -15.05 -20.64 6.78
N GLU A 249 -16.14 -20.02 6.32
CA GLU A 249 -16.29 -18.56 6.33
C GLU A 249 -16.26 -18.00 7.77
N ARG A 250 -16.91 -18.68 8.71
CA ARG A 250 -16.87 -18.34 10.14
C ARG A 250 -15.46 -18.47 10.72
N LEU A 251 -14.80 -19.60 10.48
CA LEU A 251 -13.42 -19.81 10.91
C LEU A 251 -12.46 -18.76 10.29
N PHE A 252 -12.70 -18.39 9.04
CA PHE A 252 -11.92 -17.38 8.33
C PHE A 252 -12.09 -16.00 8.98
N HIS A 253 -13.34 -15.65 9.30
CA HIS A 253 -13.68 -14.44 10.02
C HIS A 253 -13.01 -14.37 11.41
N GLU A 254 -13.10 -15.44 12.20
CA GLU A 254 -12.47 -15.53 13.52
C GLU A 254 -10.95 -15.38 13.43
N THR A 255 -10.34 -16.01 12.44
CA THR A 255 -8.88 -15.95 12.21
C THR A 255 -8.43 -14.54 11.87
N LYS A 256 -9.13 -13.84 10.97
CA LYS A 256 -8.89 -12.43 10.63
C LYS A 256 -9.02 -11.52 11.85
N ARG A 257 -10.08 -11.69 12.65
CA ARG A 257 -10.29 -10.91 13.89
C ARG A 257 -9.18 -11.14 14.90
N ARG A 258 -8.74 -12.38 15.09
CA ARG A 258 -7.63 -12.71 15.99
C ARG A 258 -6.33 -12.03 15.56
N ARG A 259 -6.01 -12.02 14.26
CA ARG A 259 -4.83 -11.30 13.75
C ARG A 259 -4.95 -9.79 13.93
N LEU A 260 -6.10 -9.19 13.66
CA LEU A 260 -6.34 -7.76 13.93
C LEU A 260 -6.20 -7.42 15.42
N ARG A 261 -6.65 -8.28 16.34
CA ARG A 261 -6.40 -8.10 17.78
C ARG A 261 -4.92 -8.16 18.12
N ALA A 262 -4.15 -9.06 17.51
CA ALA A 262 -2.70 -9.09 17.70
C ALA A 262 -2.04 -7.78 17.22
N ILE A 263 -2.52 -7.22 16.11
CA ILE A 263 -2.08 -5.90 15.59
C ILE A 263 -2.39 -4.77 16.58
N ILE A 264 -3.62 -4.72 17.12
CA ILE A 264 -4.05 -3.74 18.12
C ILE A 264 -3.19 -3.82 19.37
N ASN A 265 -2.85 -5.04 19.80
CA ASN A 265 -2.03 -5.26 20.99
C ASN A 265 -0.51 -5.07 20.74
N ASN A 266 -0.07 -4.89 19.50
CA ASN A 266 1.34 -4.70 19.17
C ASN A 266 1.78 -3.27 19.49
N ARG A 267 2.60 -3.14 20.55
CA ARG A 267 3.15 -1.86 21.03
C ARG A 267 4.54 -1.53 20.46
N SER A 268 5.07 -2.36 19.56
CA SER A 268 6.41 -2.15 19.01
C SER A 268 6.52 -0.79 18.31
N GLN A 269 7.62 -0.10 18.58
CA GLN A 269 7.95 1.17 17.93
C GLN A 269 8.91 1.00 16.75
N ASP A 270 9.38 -0.22 16.52
CA ASP A 270 10.26 -0.57 15.40
C ASP A 270 9.59 -0.27 14.04
N ARG A 271 10.35 0.36 13.14
CA ARG A 271 9.84 0.85 11.85
C ARG A 271 9.36 -0.31 10.97
N ASP A 272 10.11 -1.40 10.91
CA ASP A 272 9.81 -2.53 10.03
C ASP A 272 8.61 -3.30 10.58
N ILE A 273 8.55 -3.51 11.90
CA ILE A 273 7.40 -4.12 12.55
C ILE A 273 6.13 -3.30 12.31
N LYS A 274 6.19 -1.96 12.40
CA LYS A 274 5.06 -1.08 12.08
C LYS A 274 4.61 -1.21 10.63
N TYR A 275 5.55 -1.23 9.68
CA TYR A 275 5.25 -1.38 8.26
C TYR A 275 4.51 -2.68 7.97
N TYR A 276 5.02 -3.83 8.42
CA TYR A 276 4.37 -5.13 8.21
C TYR A 276 3.01 -5.23 8.93
N THR A 277 2.92 -4.69 10.14
CA THR A 277 1.65 -4.61 10.90
C THR A 277 0.58 -3.82 10.15
N LEU A 278 0.97 -2.69 9.53
CA LEU A 278 0.06 -1.88 8.71
C LEU A 278 -0.39 -2.64 7.46
N GLN A 279 0.53 -3.32 6.76
CA GLN A 279 0.18 -4.12 5.59
C GLN A 279 -0.78 -5.26 5.92
N ASP A 280 -0.57 -5.98 7.04
CA ASP A 280 -1.49 -7.03 7.49
C ASP A 280 -2.89 -6.44 7.76
N ALA A 281 -2.97 -5.30 8.46
CA ALA A 281 -4.25 -4.65 8.71
C ALA A 281 -4.96 -4.26 7.41
N GLN A 282 -4.24 -3.67 6.45
CA GLN A 282 -4.78 -3.27 5.15
C GLN A 282 -5.33 -4.49 4.39
N GLU A 283 -4.57 -5.57 4.32
CA GLU A 283 -4.97 -6.77 3.59
C GLU A 283 -6.19 -7.44 4.24
N ILE A 284 -6.18 -7.56 5.57
CA ILE A 284 -7.31 -8.13 6.30
C ILE A 284 -8.58 -7.31 6.05
N LEU A 285 -8.52 -5.99 6.26
CA LEU A 285 -9.69 -5.12 6.09
C LEU A 285 -10.20 -5.15 4.64
N ARG A 286 -9.32 -5.10 3.64
CA ARG A 286 -9.72 -5.21 2.23
C ARG A 286 -10.45 -6.52 1.92
N SER A 287 -10.06 -7.63 2.55
CA SER A 287 -10.73 -8.93 2.37
C SER A 287 -12.20 -8.94 2.82
N TYR A 288 -12.61 -8.02 3.72
CA TYR A 288 -13.99 -7.91 4.19
C TYR A 288 -14.95 -7.32 3.16
N SER A 289 -14.45 -6.64 2.12
CA SER A 289 -15.28 -6.09 1.04
C SER A 289 -16.16 -7.14 0.34
N LYS A 290 -15.71 -8.40 0.32
CA LYS A 290 -16.43 -9.52 -0.29
C LYS A 290 -17.25 -10.34 0.70
N CYS A 291 -17.20 -10.02 1.99
CA CYS A 291 -17.90 -10.78 3.03
C CYS A 291 -19.38 -10.36 3.13
N PRO A 292 -20.27 -11.26 3.59
CA PRO A 292 -21.62 -10.90 3.95
C PRO A 292 -21.66 -9.71 4.92
N ILE A 293 -22.72 -8.91 4.84
CA ILE A 293 -22.89 -7.69 5.64
C ILE A 293 -22.79 -7.96 7.15
N HIS A 294 -23.41 -9.03 7.65
CA HIS A 294 -23.43 -9.34 9.09
C HIS A 294 -22.01 -9.56 9.61
N THR A 295 -21.19 -10.28 8.84
CA THR A 295 -19.76 -10.51 9.12
C THR A 295 -18.94 -9.22 9.11
N ARG A 296 -19.28 -8.25 8.24
CA ARG A 296 -18.65 -6.93 8.22
C ARG A 296 -19.02 -6.10 9.46
N LEU A 297 -20.29 -6.09 9.82
CA LEU A 297 -20.79 -5.35 10.98
C LEU A 297 -20.20 -5.85 12.31
N GLU A 298 -19.91 -7.15 12.41
CA GLU A 298 -19.17 -7.71 13.56
C GLU A 298 -17.76 -7.12 13.75
N LEU A 299 -17.23 -6.43 12.74
CA LEU A 299 -15.92 -5.78 12.81
C LEU A 299 -15.97 -4.37 13.43
N LEU A 300 -17.15 -3.73 13.52
CA LEU A 300 -17.29 -2.37 14.04
C LEU A 300 -16.66 -2.18 15.45
N PRO A 301 -16.82 -3.11 16.42
CA PRO A 301 -16.15 -2.99 17.71
C PRO A 301 -14.62 -3.00 17.59
N LEU A 302 -14.07 -3.79 16.67
CA LEU A 302 -12.63 -3.90 16.48
C LEU A 302 -12.06 -2.66 15.78
N LEU A 303 -12.79 -2.07 14.82
CA LEU A 303 -12.44 -0.79 14.24
C LEU A 303 -12.41 0.32 15.29
N ARG A 304 -13.34 0.30 16.27
CA ARG A 304 -13.33 1.22 17.41
C ARG A 304 -12.06 1.09 18.25
N GLU A 305 -11.64 -0.13 18.56
CA GLU A 305 -10.37 -0.38 19.26
C GLU A 305 -9.17 0.15 18.46
N MET A 306 -9.14 -0.05 17.14
CA MET A 306 -8.08 0.45 16.25
C MET A 306 -8.01 1.98 16.22
N LEU A 307 -9.15 2.66 16.26
CA LEU A 307 -9.23 4.12 16.31
C LEU A 307 -8.70 4.68 17.63
N ALA A 308 -8.83 3.94 18.72
CA ALA A 308 -8.34 4.32 20.05
C ALA A 308 -6.83 4.11 20.25
N LEU A 309 -6.09 3.63 19.24
CA LEU A 309 -4.65 3.37 19.35
C LEU A 309 -3.83 4.67 19.34
N GLU A 310 -3.58 5.19 20.54
CA GLU A 310 -2.65 6.30 20.78
C GLU A 310 -1.26 5.94 20.19
N ASN A 311 -0.73 6.82 19.32
CA ASN A 311 0.56 6.66 18.60
C ASN A 311 0.56 5.73 17.36
N ARG A 312 -0.61 5.35 16.83
CA ARG A 312 -0.72 4.62 15.55
C ARG A 312 -1.63 5.33 14.53
N PRO A 313 -1.27 6.55 14.08
CA PRO A 313 -2.10 7.31 13.13
C PRO A 313 -2.28 6.58 11.79
N ASP A 314 -1.33 5.73 11.40
CA ASP A 314 -1.42 4.85 10.24
C ASP A 314 -2.60 3.87 10.33
N ILE A 315 -2.76 3.22 11.48
CA ILE A 315 -3.85 2.25 11.74
C ILE A 315 -5.18 2.97 11.97
N GLN A 316 -5.16 4.10 12.67
CA GLN A 316 -6.34 4.95 12.87
C GLN A 316 -6.90 5.42 11.52
N ASN A 317 -6.05 5.90 10.61
CA ASN A 317 -6.44 6.31 9.26
C ASN A 317 -7.15 5.20 8.49
N LEU A 318 -6.59 3.99 8.55
CA LEU A 318 -7.14 2.83 7.89
C LEU A 318 -8.52 2.44 8.46
N ALA A 319 -8.67 2.40 9.79
CA ALA A 319 -9.93 2.03 10.43
C ALA A 319 -11.03 3.07 10.21
N ALA A 320 -10.68 4.36 10.16
CA ALA A 320 -11.62 5.47 9.99
C ALA A 320 -12.39 5.43 8.67
N GLY A 321 -11.76 5.02 7.57
CA GLY A 321 -12.43 4.92 6.27
C GLY A 321 -13.23 3.62 6.08
N MET A 322 -12.82 2.54 6.74
CA MET A 322 -13.32 1.18 6.43
C MET A 322 -14.80 0.98 6.76
N ALA A 323 -15.30 1.58 7.84
CA ALA A 323 -16.71 1.41 8.24
C ALA A 323 -17.69 1.93 7.18
N GLY A 324 -17.24 2.82 6.30
CA GLY A 324 -18.00 3.40 5.22
C GLY A 324 -18.37 2.39 4.13
N GLU A 325 -17.74 1.23 4.10
CA GLU A 325 -17.96 0.16 3.12
C GLU A 325 -18.95 -0.92 3.60
N PHE A 326 -19.52 -0.76 4.81
CA PHE A 326 -20.30 -1.81 5.51
C PHE A 326 -21.81 -1.61 5.39
N HIS A 327 -22.34 -1.51 4.16
CA HIS A 327 -23.74 -1.08 3.97
C HIS A 327 -24.49 -1.71 2.77
N GLU A 328 -23.96 -2.78 2.18
CA GLU A 328 -24.44 -3.29 0.88
C GLU A 328 -25.75 -4.10 0.91
N ASP A 329 -26.25 -4.52 2.07
CA ASP A 329 -27.49 -5.32 2.15
C ASP A 329 -28.77 -4.50 1.99
N GLY A 330 -28.65 -3.17 2.03
CA GLY A 330 -29.76 -2.24 1.89
C GLY A 330 -30.74 -2.20 3.07
N THR A 331 -30.41 -2.82 4.21
CA THR A 331 -31.29 -2.82 5.39
C THR A 331 -31.07 -1.58 6.27
N GLU A 332 -32.15 -1.01 6.79
CA GLU A 332 -32.07 0.18 7.65
C GLU A 332 -31.25 -0.06 8.92
N GLU A 333 -31.31 -1.27 9.49
CA GLU A 333 -30.56 -1.64 10.69
C GLU A 333 -29.03 -1.57 10.45
N SER A 334 -28.55 -2.09 9.31
CA SER A 334 -27.13 -2.03 8.94
C SER A 334 -26.64 -0.59 8.81
N TRP A 335 -27.44 0.28 8.19
CA TRP A 335 -27.16 1.71 8.06
C TRP A 335 -27.08 2.42 9.42
N GLN A 336 -28.04 2.17 10.30
CA GLN A 336 -28.06 2.76 11.63
C GLN A 336 -26.80 2.39 12.44
N LYS A 337 -26.32 1.15 12.34
CA LYS A 337 -25.07 0.72 12.99
C LYS A 337 -23.84 1.45 12.46
N VAL A 338 -23.75 1.67 11.13
CA VAL A 338 -22.65 2.42 10.51
C VAL A 338 -22.69 3.90 10.91
N PHE A 339 -23.87 4.53 10.88
CA PHE A 339 -23.97 5.93 11.31
C PHE A 339 -23.73 6.11 12.81
N ALA A 340 -24.19 5.19 13.65
CA ALA A 340 -23.87 5.19 15.09
C ALA A 340 -22.36 5.11 15.32
N PHE A 341 -21.64 4.27 14.55
CA PHE A 341 -20.19 4.20 14.61
C PHE A 341 -19.51 5.56 14.35
N TYR A 342 -19.91 6.27 13.29
CA TYR A 342 -19.33 7.59 12.99
C TYR A 342 -19.75 8.66 14.00
N HIS A 343 -21.01 8.65 14.44
CA HIS A 343 -21.50 9.59 15.43
C HIS A 343 -20.73 9.51 16.76
N GLU A 344 -20.50 8.29 17.27
CA GLU A 344 -19.85 8.05 18.56
C GLU A 344 -18.34 8.32 18.56
N LEU A 345 -17.67 8.18 17.41
CA LEU A 345 -16.20 8.06 17.36
C LEU A 345 -15.45 9.20 16.68
N VAL A 346 -16.14 10.16 16.06
CA VAL A 346 -15.44 11.31 15.46
C VAL A 346 -14.93 12.25 16.56
N PRO A 347 -13.60 12.49 16.65
CA PRO A 347 -13.08 13.51 17.54
C PRO A 347 -13.48 14.89 17.00
N LEU A 348 -14.45 15.54 17.64
CA LEU A 348 -14.89 16.89 17.27
C LEU A 348 -13.78 17.94 17.44
N ARG A 349 -12.75 17.65 18.25
CA ARG A 349 -11.57 18.50 18.43
C ARG A 349 -10.34 17.62 18.40
N SER A 350 -9.65 17.57 17.26
CA SER A 350 -8.39 16.86 17.14
C SER A 350 -7.26 17.71 17.71
N THR A 351 -6.47 17.15 18.62
CA THR A 351 -5.28 17.84 19.13
C THR A 351 -4.05 17.68 18.23
N ASP A 352 -4.01 16.70 17.32
CA ASP A 352 -2.94 16.55 16.30
C ASP A 352 -3.37 15.53 15.23
N ASN A 353 -3.29 15.89 13.94
CA ASN A 353 -3.31 15.00 12.76
C ASN A 353 -4.25 13.77 12.79
N HIS A 354 -5.41 13.85 13.46
CA HIS A 354 -6.38 12.76 13.42
C HIS A 354 -6.83 12.49 11.98
N PRO A 355 -7.30 11.27 11.68
CA PRO A 355 -7.71 10.87 10.34
C PRO A 355 -9.06 11.50 9.92
N THR A 356 -9.26 12.79 10.17
CA THR A 356 -10.48 13.57 9.93
C THR A 356 -10.94 13.43 8.49
N TYR A 357 -10.02 13.45 7.53
CA TYR A 357 -10.33 13.17 6.13
C TYR A 357 -10.97 11.79 5.93
N ASN A 358 -10.33 10.73 6.41
CA ASN A 358 -10.80 9.36 6.21
C ASN A 358 -12.12 9.09 6.94
N TYR A 359 -12.31 9.67 8.13
CA TYR A 359 -13.59 9.60 8.86
C TYR A 359 -14.73 10.23 8.08
N VAL A 360 -14.57 11.51 7.70
CA VAL A 360 -15.64 12.23 7.00
C VAL A 360 -15.87 11.60 5.63
N HIS A 361 -14.81 11.16 4.95
CA HIS A 361 -14.94 10.45 3.68
C HIS A 361 -15.72 9.14 3.82
N GLY A 362 -15.36 8.28 4.78
CA GLY A 362 -16.08 7.03 5.02
C GLY A 362 -17.54 7.24 5.41
N PHE A 363 -17.84 8.24 6.23
CA PHE A 363 -19.22 8.65 6.53
C PHE A 363 -19.99 9.11 5.28
N THR A 364 -19.32 9.88 4.41
CA THR A 364 -19.93 10.42 3.19
C THR A 364 -20.20 9.33 2.16
N SER A 365 -19.27 8.40 1.98
CA SER A 365 -19.48 7.21 1.14
C SER A 365 -20.72 6.44 1.61
N ALA A 366 -20.83 6.18 2.91
CA ALA A 366 -22.02 5.58 3.50
C ALA A 366 -23.28 6.40 3.18
N ALA A 367 -23.29 7.71 3.45
CA ALA A 367 -24.42 8.57 3.17
C ALA A 367 -24.85 8.57 1.69
N GLU A 368 -23.91 8.63 0.75
CA GLU A 368 -24.18 8.61 -0.69
C GLU A 368 -24.86 7.30 -1.14
N HIS A 369 -24.42 6.17 -0.58
CA HIS A 369 -25.03 4.88 -0.85
C HIS A 369 -26.44 4.77 -0.23
N GLU A 370 -26.67 5.31 0.96
CA GLU A 370 -28.01 5.39 1.57
C GLU A 370 -28.95 6.26 0.72
N LEU A 371 -28.46 7.42 0.27
CA LEU A 371 -29.17 8.32 -0.63
C LEU A 371 -29.57 7.60 -1.92
N LYS A 372 -28.64 6.87 -2.56
CA LYS A 372 -28.92 6.08 -3.76
C LYS A 372 -30.00 5.02 -3.51
N ARG A 373 -30.01 4.41 -2.33
CA ARG A 373 -31.00 3.40 -1.93
C ARG A 373 -32.38 4.00 -1.68
N THR A 374 -32.46 5.10 -0.96
CA THR A 374 -33.72 5.68 -0.48
C THR A 374 -34.31 6.70 -1.46
N GLY A 375 -33.49 7.26 -2.34
CA GLY A 375 -33.85 8.41 -3.19
C GLY A 375 -34.17 9.67 -2.38
N LYS A 376 -33.64 9.79 -1.14
CA LYS A 376 -33.93 10.89 -0.19
C LYS A 376 -32.66 11.26 0.59
N ILE A 377 -32.52 12.54 0.98
CA ILE A 377 -31.46 12.96 1.90
C ILE A 377 -31.96 12.58 3.28
N SER A 378 -31.09 11.92 4.01
CA SER A 378 -31.32 11.58 5.39
C SER A 378 -31.13 12.83 6.27
N PRO A 379 -32.14 13.22 7.07
CA PRO A 379 -31.97 14.27 8.08
C PRO A 379 -30.85 13.96 9.07
N GLN A 380 -30.63 12.68 9.39
CA GLN A 380 -29.52 12.24 10.24
C GLN A 380 -28.17 12.55 9.60
N VAL A 381 -28.04 12.35 8.29
CA VAL A 381 -26.81 12.67 7.57
C VAL A 381 -26.52 14.17 7.60
N LEU A 382 -27.53 15.00 7.35
CA LEU A 382 -27.38 16.46 7.40
C LEU A 382 -26.99 16.93 8.81
N ALA A 383 -27.67 16.44 9.84
CA ALA A 383 -27.39 16.78 11.24
C ALA A 383 -25.94 16.42 11.63
N GLU A 384 -25.41 15.31 11.10
CA GLU A 384 -24.03 14.92 11.35
C GLU A 384 -23.03 15.85 10.65
N PHE A 385 -23.29 16.25 9.41
CA PHE A 385 -22.50 17.30 8.75
C PHE A 385 -22.56 18.64 9.50
N GLU A 386 -23.72 19.02 10.01
CA GLU A 386 -23.86 20.20 10.87
C GLU A 386 -23.01 20.09 12.13
N ARG A 387 -23.03 18.92 12.80
CA ARG A 387 -22.18 18.66 13.96
C ARG A 387 -20.71 18.88 13.62
N TYR A 388 -20.22 18.34 12.50
CA TYR A 388 -18.83 18.50 12.08
C TYR A 388 -18.47 19.93 11.70
N LEU A 389 -19.39 20.67 11.07
CA LEU A 389 -19.15 22.04 10.63
C LEU A 389 -19.19 23.06 11.78
N VAL A 390 -20.14 22.89 12.70
CA VAL A 390 -20.40 23.84 13.80
C VAL A 390 -19.55 23.53 15.02
N GLN A 391 -19.47 22.25 15.41
CA GLN A 391 -18.81 21.83 16.66
C GLN A 391 -17.38 21.33 16.44
N GLY A 392 -17.05 20.94 15.20
CA GLY A 392 -15.74 20.47 14.80
C GLY A 392 -14.64 21.53 14.94
N ASP A 393 -13.38 21.12 14.91
CA ASP A 393 -12.26 22.04 14.71
C ASP A 393 -12.19 22.57 13.26
N LYS A 394 -11.25 23.48 13.00
CA LYS A 394 -11.10 24.13 11.70
C LYS A 394 -10.81 23.14 10.56
N GLU A 395 -10.04 22.10 10.82
CA GLU A 395 -9.68 21.11 9.81
C GLU A 395 -10.88 20.22 9.50
N LEU A 396 -11.51 19.66 10.55
CA LEU A 396 -12.69 18.81 10.42
C LEU A 396 -13.83 19.54 9.70
N ALA A 397 -14.12 20.80 10.08
CA ALA A 397 -15.14 21.61 9.41
C ALA A 397 -14.79 21.86 7.92
N GLY A 398 -13.51 22.09 7.60
CA GLY A 398 -13.06 22.23 6.21
C GLY A 398 -13.30 20.94 5.39
N ARG A 399 -12.96 19.77 5.96
CA ARG A 399 -13.18 18.47 5.32
C ARG A 399 -14.67 18.15 5.18
N ALA A 400 -15.46 18.37 6.23
CA ALA A 400 -16.91 18.20 6.24
C ALA A 400 -17.59 19.05 5.18
N CYS A 401 -17.16 20.31 5.00
CA CYS A 401 -17.68 21.16 3.94
C CYS A 401 -17.41 20.58 2.54
N SER A 402 -16.19 20.09 2.29
CA SER A 402 -15.84 19.49 1.01
C SER A 402 -16.67 18.24 0.72
N GLN A 403 -16.88 17.39 1.73
CA GLN A 403 -17.61 16.14 1.57
C GLN A 403 -19.14 16.35 1.51
N LEU A 404 -19.66 17.37 2.20
CA LEU A 404 -21.05 17.81 2.04
C LEU A 404 -21.33 18.23 0.58
N ASN A 405 -20.38 18.90 -0.09
CA ASN A 405 -20.53 19.20 -1.52
C ASN A 405 -20.66 17.94 -2.37
N SER A 406 -19.82 16.92 -2.12
CA SER A 406 -19.91 15.62 -2.81
C SER A 406 -21.27 14.97 -2.61
N TYR A 407 -21.77 14.97 -1.38
CA TYR A 407 -23.08 14.42 -1.05
C TYR A 407 -24.23 15.15 -1.76
N ILE A 408 -24.19 16.50 -1.80
CA ILE A 408 -25.17 17.33 -2.53
C ILE A 408 -25.10 17.06 -4.04
N PHE A 409 -23.89 16.90 -4.58
CA PHE A 409 -23.71 16.56 -5.98
C PHE A 409 -24.29 15.19 -6.31
N ALA A 410 -24.07 14.18 -5.45
CA ALA A 410 -24.71 12.87 -5.57
C ALA A 410 -26.25 12.99 -5.55
N ALA A 411 -26.79 13.75 -4.60
CA ALA A 411 -28.22 14.05 -4.47
C ALA A 411 -28.82 14.67 -5.75
N LYS A 412 -28.10 15.61 -6.36
CA LYS A 412 -28.49 16.24 -7.63
C LYS A 412 -28.45 15.24 -8.80
N ARG A 413 -27.41 14.40 -8.87
CA ARG A 413 -27.30 13.34 -9.89
C ARG A 413 -28.47 12.35 -9.81
N GLU A 414 -28.89 12.00 -8.60
CA GLU A 414 -30.04 11.13 -8.35
C GLU A 414 -31.40 11.84 -8.50
N LYS A 415 -31.42 13.13 -8.91
CA LYS A 415 -32.62 13.96 -9.13
C LYS A 415 -33.59 14.01 -7.95
N VAL A 416 -33.07 13.92 -6.75
CA VAL A 416 -33.91 13.97 -5.56
C VAL A 416 -34.39 15.42 -5.35
N ALA A 417 -35.64 15.59 -4.93
CA ALA A 417 -36.25 16.90 -4.70
C ALA A 417 -35.85 17.47 -3.33
N TRP A 418 -35.50 18.76 -3.29
CA TRP A 418 -34.94 19.41 -2.10
C TRP A 418 -35.60 20.76 -1.76
N PRO A 419 -36.84 20.78 -1.24
CA PRO A 419 -37.53 22.04 -0.98
C PRO A 419 -36.85 22.92 0.07
N THR A 420 -36.03 22.34 0.96
CA THR A 420 -35.49 23.02 2.16
C THR A 420 -33.97 23.01 2.27
N LEU A 421 -33.24 22.39 1.33
CA LEU A 421 -31.78 22.24 1.42
C LEU A 421 -31.06 23.59 1.34
N MET A 422 -31.57 24.53 0.54
CA MET A 422 -30.98 25.86 0.42
C MET A 422 -31.06 26.64 1.74
N GLU A 423 -32.25 26.69 2.36
CA GLU A 423 -32.47 27.36 3.65
C GLU A 423 -31.58 26.74 4.74
N TYR A 424 -31.48 25.42 4.75
CA TYR A 424 -30.60 24.68 5.64
C TYR A 424 -29.12 25.06 5.43
N LEU A 425 -28.63 25.08 4.19
CA LEU A 425 -27.23 25.46 3.89
C LEU A 425 -26.92 26.92 4.23
N ILE A 426 -27.89 27.83 4.10
CA ILE A 426 -27.76 29.22 4.55
C ILE A 426 -27.60 29.26 6.07
N GLN A 427 -28.51 28.62 6.81
CA GLN A 427 -28.45 28.56 8.28
C GLN A 427 -27.13 27.94 8.75
N LEU A 428 -26.71 26.85 8.11
CA LEU A 428 -25.47 26.16 8.41
C LEU A 428 -24.22 27.02 8.17
N ARG A 429 -24.21 27.81 7.08
CA ARG A 429 -23.14 28.79 6.82
C ARG A 429 -23.08 29.85 7.92
N GLU A 430 -24.21 30.29 8.45
CA GLU A 430 -24.25 31.30 9.50
C GLU A 430 -23.73 30.74 10.83
N SER A 431 -24.14 29.52 11.18
CA SER A 431 -23.80 28.83 12.43
C SER A 431 -22.37 28.27 12.47
N THR A 432 -21.76 27.98 11.32
CA THR A 432 -20.39 27.43 11.22
C THR A 432 -19.33 28.46 11.66
N PRO A 433 -18.58 28.30 12.77
CA PRO A 433 -17.66 29.36 13.23
C PRO A 433 -16.40 29.52 12.35
N HIS A 434 -16.09 28.54 11.50
CA HIS A 434 -14.83 28.46 10.76
C HIS A 434 -14.87 29.16 9.40
N GLY A 435 -14.07 30.21 9.22
CA GLY A 435 -14.09 31.05 8.01
C GLY A 435 -13.82 30.31 6.69
N ASN A 436 -12.99 29.25 6.69
CA ASN A 436 -12.76 28.43 5.48
C ASN A 436 -13.99 27.60 5.11
N ALA A 437 -14.62 26.95 6.08
CA ALA A 437 -15.85 26.19 5.86
C ALA A 437 -17.01 27.11 5.45
N LYS A 438 -17.13 28.31 6.04
CA LYS A 438 -18.10 29.33 5.59
C LYS A 438 -17.92 29.68 4.10
N ARG A 439 -16.68 29.90 3.66
CA ARG A 439 -16.38 30.18 2.24
C ARG A 439 -16.72 29.00 1.34
N GLY A 440 -16.44 27.77 1.79
CA GLY A 440 -16.83 26.55 1.08
C GLY A 440 -18.35 26.45 0.94
N LEU A 441 -19.11 26.61 2.03
CA LEU A 441 -20.58 26.60 2.02
C LEU A 441 -21.16 27.69 1.10
N LYS A 442 -20.55 28.88 1.09
CA LYS A 442 -20.89 29.94 0.14
C LYS A 442 -20.66 29.52 -1.32
N SER A 443 -19.58 28.79 -1.60
CA SER A 443 -19.32 28.24 -2.93
C SER A 443 -20.36 27.19 -3.33
N ILE A 444 -20.73 26.29 -2.41
CA ILE A 444 -21.76 25.27 -2.64
C ILE A 444 -23.10 25.93 -2.99
N LEU A 445 -23.50 26.96 -2.23
CA LEU A 445 -24.71 27.74 -2.48
C LEU A 445 -24.68 28.38 -3.88
N ARG A 446 -23.57 28.99 -4.28
CA ARG A 446 -23.42 29.59 -5.62
C ARG A 446 -23.46 28.56 -6.75
N GLU A 447 -22.86 27.40 -6.54
CA GLU A 447 -22.75 26.35 -7.56
C GLU A 447 -24.09 25.64 -7.80
N HIS A 448 -24.83 25.35 -6.73
CA HIS A 448 -26.05 24.54 -6.81
C HIS A 448 -27.34 25.37 -6.77
N PHE A 449 -27.28 26.62 -6.29
CA PHE A 449 -28.43 27.55 -6.16
C PHE A 449 -28.06 28.98 -6.64
N PRO A 450 -27.66 29.15 -7.92
CA PRO A 450 -27.09 30.41 -8.42
C PRO A 450 -28.09 31.57 -8.51
N ALA A 451 -29.36 31.32 -8.79
CA ALA A 451 -30.38 32.37 -8.94
C ALA A 451 -30.70 33.06 -7.60
N GLU A 452 -30.59 32.30 -6.51
CA GLU A 452 -30.95 32.70 -5.15
C GLU A 452 -29.72 33.17 -4.36
N SER A 453 -28.52 32.67 -4.68
CA SER A 453 -27.26 33.17 -4.11
C SER A 453 -26.98 34.63 -4.49
N ALA A 454 -27.46 35.09 -5.64
CA ALA A 454 -27.31 36.48 -6.07
C ALA A 454 -28.13 37.46 -5.21
N ALA A 455 -29.18 36.99 -4.53
CA ALA A 455 -30.02 37.81 -3.65
C ALA A 455 -29.47 37.95 -2.22
N THR A 456 -28.63 37.00 -1.77
CA THR A 456 -28.06 36.96 -0.42
C THR A 456 -26.66 37.57 -0.32
N ASP A 457 -25.99 37.84 -1.46
CA ASP A 457 -24.69 38.54 -1.51
C ASP A 457 -24.80 40.08 -1.46
N THR A 458 -26.03 40.60 -1.39
CA THR A 458 -26.37 42.03 -1.45
C THR A 458 -26.74 42.64 -0.09
N ILE A 459 -26.57 41.90 1.01
CA ILE A 459 -26.88 42.34 2.39
C ILE A 459 -25.61 42.46 3.21
#